data_AF-A0A3N4PAL7-F1
#
_entry.id   AF-A0A3N4PAL7-F1
#
_cell.length_a   1.000
_cell.length_b   1.000
_cell.length_c   1.000
_cell.angle_alpha   90.00
_cell.angle_beta   90.00
_cell.angle_gamma   90.00
#
_symmetry.space_group_name_H-M   'P 1'
#
loop_
_entity.id
_entity.type
_entity.pdbx_description
1 polymer ?
#
loop_
_entity_poly.entity_id
_entity_poly.type
_entity_poly.pdbx_seq_one_letter_code
_entity_poly.pdbx_strand_id
1 'polypeptide(L)'
;MWTISENKTWTYLEERFPWVQVMQEVPQDRIHHAEGNVAVHTQMVLRALEEDTAWQNLAALDRETLWAAALLHDVEKASTTVTEADGRITSKGHARKGAQTAGRILYRDTPTPFAIREAVCGLVRHHSLPLWLLEKRDPLKTLIQASLEVNTEWLAILARADVRGRIATDIPDLLYRVDCFEEFCKEHACWGATRPFASGEALLHYLEKEDAHADYVPFEQQQPKVVLMSGLPGAGKDTFIKKHYPDWPVVSLDGIRGQRNIVHGDKTGNGQAIQAAKELARQYLRKKQPFVWNATNITRQMRAQLISLFRDYKAHVTLVYLEVPYAQLTAQNRNREAAVPAAALDKLVNKLEVPARWEAQEVIYVTGQPAKTLS
;
A
#
# COMPACT_ATOMS: atom_id res chain seq x y z
N MET A 1 -21.40 -2.39 -11.61
CA MET A 1 -19.99 -2.86 -11.55
C MET A 1 -19.13 -1.62 -11.33
N TRP A 2 -18.06 -1.69 -10.53
CA TRP A 2 -17.20 -0.51 -10.34
C TRP A 2 -16.33 -0.29 -11.58
N THR A 3 -16.12 0.97 -11.95
CA THR A 3 -15.12 1.43 -12.93
C THR A 3 -14.60 2.81 -12.49
N ILE A 4 -13.37 3.14 -12.87
CA ILE A 4 -12.79 4.47 -12.65
C ILE A 4 -13.46 5.54 -13.52
N SER A 5 -13.95 5.16 -14.72
CA SER A 5 -14.68 6.02 -15.65
C SER A 5 -15.48 5.20 -16.64
N GLU A 6 -16.76 5.54 -16.82
CA GLU A 6 -17.62 4.90 -17.84
C GLU A 6 -17.19 5.30 -19.26
N ASN A 7 -16.70 6.54 -19.45
CA ASN A 7 -16.13 6.99 -20.70
C ASN A 7 -14.60 6.89 -20.65
N LYS A 8 -14.03 6.05 -21.52
CA LYS A 8 -12.60 5.73 -21.57
C LYS A 8 -11.86 6.43 -22.72
N THR A 9 -12.51 7.32 -23.47
CA THR A 9 -11.81 8.09 -24.51
C THR A 9 -10.78 9.02 -23.87
N TRP A 10 -9.59 9.09 -24.46
CA TRP A 10 -8.48 9.85 -23.88
C TRP A 10 -8.82 11.34 -23.68
N THR A 11 -9.47 11.97 -24.66
CA THR A 11 -9.95 13.36 -24.56
C THR A 11 -10.85 13.59 -23.34
N TYR A 12 -11.79 12.66 -23.08
CA TYR A 12 -12.65 12.76 -21.90
C TYR A 12 -11.85 12.62 -20.60
N LEU A 13 -10.91 11.67 -20.55
CA LEU A 13 -10.07 11.44 -19.38
C LEU A 13 -9.21 12.67 -19.06
N GLU A 14 -8.61 13.29 -20.07
CA GLU A 14 -7.82 14.51 -19.92
C GLU A 14 -8.63 15.69 -19.39
N GLU A 15 -9.84 15.90 -19.92
CA GLU A 15 -10.76 16.96 -19.45
C GLU A 15 -11.25 16.69 -18.03
N ARG A 16 -11.52 15.42 -17.70
CA ARG A 16 -12.14 15.03 -16.43
C ARG A 16 -11.15 14.95 -15.28
N PHE A 17 -9.92 14.53 -15.55
CA PHE A 17 -8.92 14.18 -14.55
C PHE A 17 -7.66 15.02 -14.72
N PRO A 18 -7.42 16.01 -13.84
CA PRO A 18 -6.23 16.86 -13.92
C PRO A 18 -4.90 16.09 -13.88
N TRP A 19 -4.87 14.93 -13.23
CA TRP A 19 -3.70 14.07 -13.16
C TRP A 19 -3.44 13.29 -14.48
N VAL A 20 -4.44 13.13 -15.35
CA VAL A 20 -4.26 12.63 -16.72
C VAL A 20 -3.73 13.76 -17.60
N GLN A 21 -4.34 14.95 -17.51
CA GLN A 21 -3.94 16.13 -18.29
C GLN A 21 -2.44 16.43 -18.14
N VAL A 22 -1.91 16.40 -16.92
CA VAL A 22 -0.49 16.69 -16.64
C VAL A 22 0.47 15.72 -17.35
N MET A 23 0.04 14.49 -17.69
CA MET A 23 0.91 13.50 -18.36
C MET A 23 1.41 13.96 -19.73
N GLN A 24 0.70 14.88 -20.41
CA GLN A 24 1.13 15.45 -21.70
C GLN A 24 2.46 16.21 -21.58
N GLU A 25 2.68 16.83 -20.41
CA GLU A 25 3.83 17.70 -20.15
C GLU A 25 5.05 16.94 -19.60
N VAL A 26 4.94 15.63 -19.40
CA VAL A 26 6.00 14.82 -18.78
C VAL A 26 6.81 14.10 -19.85
N PRO A 27 8.01 14.59 -20.19
CA PRO A 27 8.85 13.94 -21.20
C PRO A 27 9.38 12.60 -20.68
N GLN A 28 9.68 11.68 -21.59
CA GLN A 28 10.34 10.41 -21.30
C GLN A 28 11.67 10.28 -22.05
N ASP A 29 12.48 9.32 -21.60
CA ASP A 29 13.78 9.05 -22.19
C ASP A 29 13.64 8.55 -23.64
N ARG A 30 14.29 9.22 -24.59
CA ARG A 30 14.12 8.92 -26.03
C ARG A 30 14.63 7.55 -26.47
N ILE A 31 15.46 6.89 -25.66
CA ILE A 31 15.99 5.55 -25.99
C ILE A 31 15.01 4.47 -25.55
N HIS A 32 14.45 4.60 -24.35
CA HIS A 32 13.52 3.63 -23.78
C HIS A 32 12.04 3.94 -24.08
N HIS A 33 11.74 5.16 -24.50
CA HIS A 33 10.40 5.70 -24.75
C HIS A 33 10.43 6.69 -25.94
N ALA A 34 10.72 6.19 -27.15
CA ALA A 34 10.78 7.03 -28.34
C ALA A 34 9.41 7.61 -28.76
N GLU A 35 8.31 7.12 -28.19
CA GLU A 35 6.94 7.63 -28.37
C GLU A 35 6.71 9.02 -27.76
N GLY A 36 7.59 9.48 -26.86
CA GLY A 36 7.61 10.87 -26.40
C GLY A 36 7.29 11.04 -24.91
N ASN A 37 6.03 11.35 -24.59
CA ASN A 37 5.62 11.73 -23.23
C ASN A 37 4.82 10.62 -22.53
N VAL A 38 4.56 10.81 -21.24
CA VAL A 38 3.83 9.84 -20.41
C VAL A 38 2.39 9.64 -20.90
N ALA A 39 1.74 10.66 -21.47
CA ALA A 39 0.38 10.53 -22.01
C ALA A 39 0.31 9.60 -23.23
N VAL A 40 1.25 9.74 -24.18
CA VAL A 40 1.32 8.87 -25.36
C VAL A 40 1.63 7.43 -24.96
N HIS A 41 2.61 7.25 -24.08
CA HIS A 41 2.95 5.93 -23.51
C HIS A 41 1.74 5.28 -22.84
N THR A 42 1.06 5.99 -21.94
CA THR A 42 -0.09 5.43 -21.21
C THR A 42 -1.22 5.01 -22.16
N GLN A 43 -1.49 5.77 -23.23
CA GLN A 43 -2.45 5.37 -24.26
C GLN A 43 -2.04 4.10 -25.00
N MET A 44 -0.75 3.97 -25.34
CA MET A 44 -0.22 2.77 -25.98
C MET A 44 -0.29 1.55 -25.05
N VAL A 45 0.00 1.72 -23.76
CA VAL A 45 -0.15 0.67 -22.73
C VAL A 45 -1.62 0.23 -22.60
N LEU A 46 -2.56 1.18 -22.53
CA LEU A 46 -3.99 0.86 -22.45
C LEU A 46 -4.47 0.08 -23.67
N ARG A 47 -4.04 0.46 -24.87
CA ARG A 47 -4.35 -0.28 -26.10
C ARG A 47 -3.76 -1.70 -26.05
N ALA A 48 -2.47 -1.81 -25.72
CA ALA A 48 -1.80 -3.11 -25.64
C ALA A 48 -2.45 -4.03 -24.59
N LEU A 49 -2.97 -3.46 -23.49
CA LEU A 49 -3.71 -4.20 -22.48
C LEU A 49 -5.05 -4.71 -23.01
N GLU A 50 -5.82 -3.85 -23.72
CA GLU A 50 -7.12 -4.21 -24.26
C GLU A 50 -7.03 -5.27 -25.39
N GLU A 51 -5.92 -5.31 -26.10
CA GLU A 51 -5.59 -6.32 -27.12
C GLU A 51 -5.06 -7.64 -26.51
N ASP A 52 -4.69 -7.66 -25.23
CA ASP A 52 -4.12 -8.84 -24.57
C ASP A 52 -5.20 -9.89 -24.23
N THR A 53 -5.02 -11.10 -24.76
CA THR A 53 -5.99 -12.20 -24.57
C THR A 53 -6.14 -12.63 -23.11
N ALA A 54 -5.08 -12.57 -22.29
CA ALA A 54 -5.16 -12.91 -20.87
C ALA A 54 -6.01 -11.88 -20.13
N TRP A 55 -5.85 -10.59 -20.45
CA TRP A 55 -6.72 -9.54 -19.92
C TRP A 55 -8.17 -9.72 -20.36
N GLN A 56 -8.42 -10.01 -21.64
CA GLN A 56 -9.79 -10.20 -22.17
C GLN A 56 -10.54 -11.34 -21.46
N ASN A 57 -9.83 -12.40 -21.08
CA ASN A 57 -10.35 -13.56 -20.36
C ASN A 57 -10.65 -13.31 -18.87
N LEU A 58 -10.18 -12.21 -18.28
CA LEU A 58 -10.49 -11.86 -16.90
C LEU A 58 -11.98 -11.53 -16.72
N ALA A 59 -12.48 -11.67 -15.49
CA ALA A 59 -13.81 -11.18 -15.16
C ALA A 59 -13.90 -9.67 -15.39
N ALA A 60 -15.09 -9.17 -15.72
CA ALA A 60 -15.25 -7.77 -16.12
C ALA A 60 -14.80 -6.77 -15.03
N LEU A 61 -14.98 -7.07 -13.75
CA LEU A 61 -14.49 -6.21 -12.66
C LEU A 61 -12.95 -6.22 -12.54
N ASP A 62 -12.32 -7.36 -12.82
CA ASP A 62 -10.87 -7.50 -12.77
C ASP A 62 -10.24 -6.74 -13.95
N ARG A 63 -10.88 -6.81 -15.13
CA ARG A 63 -10.52 -5.98 -16.28
C ARG A 63 -10.55 -4.49 -15.96
N GLU A 64 -11.60 -4.00 -15.30
CA GLU A 64 -11.69 -2.60 -14.85
C GLU A 64 -10.60 -2.25 -13.83
N THR A 65 -10.25 -3.18 -12.95
CA THR A 65 -9.18 -3.02 -11.95
C THR A 65 -7.81 -2.87 -12.62
N LEU A 66 -7.46 -3.76 -13.56
CA LEU A 66 -6.20 -3.67 -14.31
C LEU A 66 -6.15 -2.44 -15.21
N TRP A 67 -7.26 -2.09 -15.86
CA TRP A 67 -7.34 -0.91 -16.71
C TRP A 67 -7.09 0.37 -15.90
N ALA A 68 -7.68 0.48 -14.71
CA ALA A 68 -7.41 1.60 -13.80
C ALA A 68 -5.94 1.63 -13.34
N ALA A 69 -5.33 0.47 -13.08
CA ALA A 69 -3.91 0.39 -12.73
C ALA A 69 -3.00 0.80 -13.90
N ALA A 70 -3.30 0.39 -15.13
CA ALA A 70 -2.57 0.81 -16.32
C ALA A 70 -2.67 2.32 -16.56
N LEU A 71 -3.85 2.92 -16.38
CA LEU A 71 -4.01 4.38 -16.47
C LEU A 71 -3.20 5.13 -15.39
N LEU A 72 -2.98 4.53 -14.21
CA LEU A 72 -2.31 5.16 -13.08
C LEU A 72 -0.83 4.76 -12.89
N HIS A 73 -0.31 3.78 -13.62
CA HIS A 73 0.99 3.15 -13.32
C HIS A 73 2.15 4.16 -13.24
N ASP A 74 2.10 5.17 -14.10
CA ASP A 74 3.11 6.21 -14.25
C ASP A 74 2.64 7.61 -13.81
N VAL A 75 1.51 7.71 -13.10
CA VAL A 75 0.89 9.00 -12.73
C VAL A 75 1.83 9.97 -12.00
N GLU A 76 2.79 9.44 -11.22
CA GLU A 76 3.74 10.26 -10.46
C GLU A 76 5.09 10.46 -11.14
N LYS A 77 5.28 10.01 -12.39
CA LYS A 77 6.38 10.54 -13.23
C LYS A 77 6.26 12.06 -13.31
N ALA A 78 5.04 12.61 -13.34
CA ALA A 78 4.75 14.04 -13.29
C ALA A 78 5.48 14.84 -12.21
N SER A 79 5.78 14.24 -11.07
CA SER A 79 6.42 14.94 -9.94
C SER A 79 7.78 14.38 -9.54
N THR A 80 8.27 13.37 -10.27
CA THR A 80 9.52 12.66 -9.97
C THR A 80 10.48 12.60 -11.17
N THR A 81 10.01 12.97 -12.36
CA THR A 81 10.84 13.07 -13.56
C THR A 81 11.85 14.20 -13.44
N VAL A 82 13.11 13.88 -13.73
CA VAL A 82 14.25 14.79 -13.73
C VAL A 82 15.05 14.56 -15.01
N THR A 83 15.53 15.64 -15.63
CA THR A 83 16.54 15.59 -16.69
C THR A 83 17.92 15.60 -16.05
N GLU A 84 18.66 14.51 -16.24
CA GLU A 84 20.02 14.33 -15.72
C GLU A 84 21.03 15.16 -16.55
N ALA A 85 22.26 15.31 -16.05
CA ALA A 85 23.29 16.14 -16.67
C ALA A 85 23.74 15.66 -18.07
N ASP A 86 23.58 14.37 -18.37
CA ASP A 86 23.86 13.76 -19.66
C ASP A 86 22.67 13.85 -20.64
N GLY A 87 21.58 14.52 -20.25
CA GLY A 87 20.37 14.65 -21.03
C GLY A 87 19.41 13.46 -20.96
N ARG A 88 19.75 12.40 -20.20
CA ARG A 88 18.83 11.28 -19.92
C ARG A 88 17.70 11.74 -19.02
N ILE A 89 16.56 11.05 -19.11
CA ILE A 89 15.41 11.33 -18.27
C ILE A 89 15.19 10.18 -17.30
N THR A 90 15.09 10.47 -16.01
CA THR A 90 14.81 9.46 -14.98
C THR A 90 13.64 9.88 -14.09
N SER A 91 12.88 8.90 -13.61
CA SER A 91 11.72 9.13 -12.72
C SER A 91 11.86 8.27 -11.46
N LYS A 92 12.93 8.46 -10.69
CA LYS A 92 13.24 7.60 -9.53
C LYS A 92 12.15 7.72 -8.47
N GLY A 93 11.62 6.56 -8.03
CA GLY A 93 10.60 6.48 -6.98
C GLY A 93 9.16 6.77 -7.45
N HIS A 94 8.92 6.98 -8.74
CA HIS A 94 7.59 7.24 -9.30
C HIS A 94 6.58 6.16 -8.90
N ALA A 95 6.92 4.87 -8.97
CA ALA A 95 6.00 3.78 -8.65
C ALA A 95 5.49 3.85 -7.19
N ARG A 96 6.39 4.09 -6.23
CA ARG A 96 6.02 4.20 -4.81
C ARG A 96 5.11 5.41 -4.57
N LYS A 97 5.45 6.56 -5.15
CA LYS A 97 4.64 7.77 -5.02
C LYS A 97 3.31 7.62 -5.76
N GLY A 98 3.33 6.97 -6.91
CA GLY A 98 2.19 6.66 -7.77
C GLY A 98 1.14 5.86 -7.02
N ALA A 99 1.56 4.83 -6.28
CA ALA A 99 0.65 4.05 -5.45
C ALA A 99 -0.02 4.88 -4.35
N GLN A 100 0.71 5.82 -3.73
CA GLN A 100 0.15 6.74 -2.73
C GLN A 100 -0.87 7.70 -3.37
N THR A 101 -0.55 8.24 -4.55
CA THR A 101 -1.46 9.13 -5.29
C THR A 101 -2.69 8.39 -5.78
N ALA A 102 -2.54 7.18 -6.32
CA ALA A 102 -3.63 6.30 -6.71
C ALA A 102 -4.55 6.01 -5.52
N GLY A 103 -3.98 5.65 -4.37
CA GLY A 103 -4.74 5.40 -3.13
C GLY A 103 -5.54 6.61 -2.70
N ARG A 104 -4.95 7.81 -2.76
CA ARG A 104 -5.65 9.07 -2.49
C ARG A 104 -6.80 9.32 -3.46
N ILE A 105 -6.54 9.24 -4.77
CA ILE A 105 -7.55 9.48 -5.82
C ILE A 105 -8.73 8.54 -5.62
N LEU A 106 -8.46 7.24 -5.47
CA LEU A 106 -9.47 6.18 -5.36
C LEU A 106 -10.17 6.15 -3.99
N TYR A 107 -9.61 6.79 -2.97
CA TYR A 107 -10.27 6.94 -1.67
C TYR A 107 -11.13 8.21 -1.60
N ARG A 108 -10.64 9.33 -2.15
CA ARG A 108 -11.23 10.66 -1.98
C ARG A 108 -12.04 11.12 -3.20
N ASP A 109 -11.46 11.06 -4.39
CA ASP A 109 -11.94 11.73 -5.59
C ASP A 109 -12.82 10.80 -6.44
N THR A 110 -12.53 9.49 -6.42
CA THR A 110 -13.29 8.45 -7.11
C THR A 110 -13.51 7.30 -6.13
N PRO A 111 -14.52 7.37 -5.23
CA PRO A 111 -14.73 6.40 -4.17
C PRO A 111 -14.76 4.96 -4.69
N THR A 112 -13.76 4.20 -4.29
CA THR A 112 -13.51 2.84 -4.78
C THR A 112 -13.60 1.84 -3.64
N PRO A 113 -14.22 0.66 -3.85
CA PRO A 113 -14.20 -0.42 -2.86
C PRO A 113 -12.79 -0.76 -2.40
N PHE A 114 -12.62 -0.99 -1.10
CA PHE A 114 -11.30 -1.15 -0.48
C PHE A 114 -10.42 -2.18 -1.20
N ALA A 115 -10.96 -3.37 -1.43
CA ALA A 115 -10.25 -4.45 -2.11
C ALA A 115 -9.76 -4.06 -3.52
N ILE A 116 -10.59 -3.36 -4.30
CA ILE A 116 -10.24 -2.92 -5.66
C ILE A 116 -9.17 -1.84 -5.59
N ARG A 117 -9.31 -0.88 -4.67
CA ARG A 117 -8.33 0.19 -4.50
C ARG A 117 -6.96 -0.39 -4.14
N GLU A 118 -6.89 -1.29 -3.18
CA GLU A 118 -5.61 -1.88 -2.76
C GLU A 118 -4.99 -2.71 -3.89
N ALA A 119 -5.80 -3.41 -4.71
CA ALA A 119 -5.30 -4.10 -5.91
C ALA A 119 -4.68 -3.11 -6.92
N VAL A 120 -5.35 -1.99 -7.21
CA VAL A 120 -4.79 -0.93 -8.09
C VAL A 120 -3.50 -0.35 -7.50
N CYS A 121 -3.48 -0.01 -6.21
CA CYS A 121 -2.30 0.51 -5.54
C CYS A 121 -1.12 -0.47 -5.57
N GLY A 122 -1.37 -1.77 -5.36
CA GLY A 122 -0.36 -2.83 -5.45
C GLY A 122 0.20 -2.94 -6.87
N LEU A 123 -0.66 -2.95 -7.89
CA LEU A 123 -0.24 -2.97 -9.29
C LEU A 123 0.61 -1.75 -9.66
N VAL A 124 0.15 -0.53 -9.32
CA VAL A 124 0.91 0.70 -9.57
C VAL A 124 2.25 0.70 -8.83
N ARG A 125 2.29 0.20 -7.59
CA ARG A 125 3.51 0.15 -6.78
C ARG A 125 4.57 -0.77 -7.37
N HIS A 126 4.13 -1.90 -7.93
CA HIS A 126 5.00 -3.00 -8.33
C HIS A 126 5.13 -3.16 -9.84
N HIS A 127 4.52 -2.30 -10.67
CA HIS A 127 4.39 -2.51 -12.12
C HIS A 127 5.71 -2.84 -12.86
N SER A 128 6.84 -2.31 -12.38
CA SER A 128 8.17 -2.58 -12.96
C SER A 128 8.87 -3.79 -12.37
N LEU A 129 8.37 -4.38 -11.28
CA LEU A 129 8.98 -5.54 -10.63
C LEU A 129 9.20 -6.73 -11.57
N PRO A 130 8.27 -7.10 -12.47
CA PRO A 130 8.50 -8.20 -13.41
C PRO A 130 9.74 -8.04 -14.28
N LEU A 131 10.14 -6.80 -14.59
CA LEU A 131 11.33 -6.52 -15.42
C LEU A 131 12.64 -6.66 -14.64
N TRP A 132 12.60 -6.56 -13.31
CA TRP A 132 13.80 -6.38 -12.47
C TRP A 132 13.86 -7.34 -11.28
N LEU A 133 12.95 -8.31 -11.18
CA LEU A 133 12.87 -9.21 -10.02
C LEU A 133 14.16 -10.03 -9.86
N LEU A 134 14.66 -10.62 -10.95
CA LEU A 134 15.83 -11.50 -10.92
C LEU A 134 17.15 -10.73 -10.68
N GLU A 135 17.13 -9.41 -10.81
CA GLU A 135 18.27 -8.54 -10.47
C GLU A 135 18.27 -8.12 -9.00
N LYS A 136 17.24 -8.47 -8.21
CA LYS A 136 17.21 -8.19 -6.78
C LYS A 136 18.21 -9.07 -6.04
N ARG A 137 18.74 -8.54 -4.93
CA ARG A 137 19.64 -9.30 -4.04
C ARG A 137 19.01 -10.61 -3.53
N ASP A 138 17.71 -10.59 -3.26
CA ASP A 138 16.93 -11.75 -2.84
C ASP A 138 15.60 -11.77 -3.62
N PRO A 139 15.59 -12.38 -4.83
CA PRO A 139 14.42 -12.40 -5.70
C PRO A 139 13.22 -13.12 -5.06
N LEU A 140 13.46 -14.25 -4.39
CA LEU A 140 12.39 -15.04 -3.77
C LEU A 140 11.69 -14.27 -2.64
N LYS A 141 12.47 -13.67 -1.72
CA LYS A 141 11.89 -12.88 -0.63
C LYS A 141 11.16 -11.65 -1.16
N THR A 142 11.70 -11.01 -2.20
CA THR A 142 11.05 -9.87 -2.87
C THR A 142 9.72 -10.30 -3.51
N LEU A 143 9.69 -11.43 -4.20
CA LEU A 143 8.48 -11.99 -4.81
C LEU A 143 7.43 -12.31 -3.75
N ILE A 144 7.80 -13.04 -2.70
CA ILE A 144 6.88 -13.42 -1.62
C ILE A 144 6.27 -12.16 -0.99
N GLN A 145 7.09 -11.16 -0.69
CA GLN A 145 6.62 -9.89 -0.14
C GLN A 145 5.66 -9.16 -1.09
N ALA A 146 5.95 -9.14 -2.40
CA ALA A 146 5.06 -8.54 -3.40
C ALA A 146 3.74 -9.32 -3.54
N SER A 147 3.76 -10.66 -3.49
CA SER A 147 2.56 -11.51 -3.59
C SER A 147 1.55 -11.31 -2.45
N LEU A 148 1.98 -10.66 -1.36
CA LEU A 148 1.15 -10.27 -0.23
C LEU A 148 0.48 -8.89 -0.42
N GLU A 149 0.94 -8.11 -1.40
CA GLU A 149 0.45 -6.78 -1.74
C GLU A 149 -0.28 -6.75 -3.10
N VAL A 150 0.03 -7.66 -4.02
CA VAL A 150 -0.50 -7.65 -5.39
C VAL A 150 -0.64 -9.07 -5.97
N ASN A 151 -1.66 -9.26 -6.82
CA ASN A 151 -1.78 -10.44 -7.67
C ASN A 151 -0.68 -10.39 -8.76
N THR A 152 0.24 -11.35 -8.73
CA THR A 152 1.41 -11.40 -9.63
C THR A 152 1.07 -11.78 -11.07
N GLU A 153 -0.02 -12.50 -11.32
CA GLU A 153 -0.50 -12.79 -12.66
C GLU A 153 -0.97 -11.49 -13.31
N TRP A 154 -1.76 -10.71 -12.59
CA TRP A 154 -2.21 -9.39 -13.04
C TRP A 154 -1.04 -8.42 -13.22
N LEU A 155 -0.03 -8.54 -12.36
CA LEU A 155 1.19 -7.75 -12.46
C LEU A 155 1.99 -8.08 -13.74
N ALA A 156 2.06 -9.35 -14.11
CA ALA A 156 2.70 -9.77 -15.35
C ALA A 156 1.92 -9.28 -16.58
N ILE A 157 0.58 -9.37 -16.57
CA ILE A 157 -0.27 -8.81 -17.64
C ILE A 157 0.00 -7.30 -17.81
N LEU A 158 0.00 -6.55 -16.71
CA LEU A 158 0.29 -5.12 -16.73
C LEU A 158 1.70 -4.83 -17.25
N ALA A 159 2.72 -5.58 -16.81
CA ALA A 159 4.08 -5.38 -17.29
C ALA A 159 4.25 -5.71 -18.77
N ARG A 160 3.55 -6.73 -19.30
CA ARG A 160 3.56 -7.02 -20.74
C ARG A 160 2.91 -5.91 -21.54
N ALA A 161 1.78 -5.38 -21.08
CA ALA A 161 1.15 -4.22 -21.69
C ALA A 161 2.05 -2.97 -21.65
N ASP A 162 2.73 -2.73 -20.52
CA ASP A 162 3.69 -1.64 -20.37
C ASP A 162 4.89 -1.77 -21.34
N VAL A 163 5.40 -2.98 -21.53
CA VAL A 163 6.50 -3.25 -22.47
C VAL A 163 6.06 -3.16 -23.93
N ARG A 164 4.87 -3.66 -24.27
CA ARG A 164 4.33 -3.57 -25.64
C ARG A 164 3.88 -2.15 -25.99
N GLY A 165 3.48 -1.37 -25.00
CA GLY A 165 2.98 -0.01 -25.13
C GLY A 165 4.07 1.06 -25.26
N ARG A 166 5.26 0.74 -25.75
CA ARG A 166 6.36 1.72 -25.96
C ARG A 166 7.04 1.52 -27.31
N ILE A 167 7.80 2.52 -27.75
CA ILE A 167 8.69 2.42 -28.91
C ILE A 167 10.13 2.37 -28.40
N ALA A 168 10.70 1.16 -28.36
CA ALA A 168 12.07 0.92 -27.91
C ALA A 168 12.68 -0.31 -28.61
N THR A 169 14.01 -0.40 -28.58
CA THR A 169 14.74 -1.52 -29.23
C THR A 169 14.90 -2.74 -28.34
N ASP A 170 14.71 -2.59 -27.03
CA ASP A 170 14.89 -3.60 -25.99
C ASP A 170 13.59 -4.38 -25.67
N ILE A 171 12.50 -4.16 -26.41
CA ILE A 171 11.20 -4.82 -26.20
C ILE A 171 11.33 -6.36 -26.10
N PRO A 172 12.05 -7.08 -26.98
CA PRO A 172 12.19 -8.53 -26.86
C PRO A 172 12.87 -8.99 -25.56
N ASP A 173 13.90 -8.27 -25.11
CA ASP A 173 14.59 -8.56 -23.84
C ASP A 173 13.65 -8.33 -22.65
N LEU A 174 12.95 -7.20 -22.64
CA LEU A 174 12.02 -6.87 -21.57
C LEU A 174 10.86 -7.88 -21.48
N LEU A 175 10.31 -8.33 -22.61
CA LEU A 175 9.29 -9.38 -22.62
C LEU A 175 9.81 -10.72 -22.10
N TYR A 176 11.03 -11.10 -22.48
CA TYR A 176 11.69 -12.29 -21.95
C TYR A 176 11.86 -12.22 -20.43
N ARG A 177 12.18 -11.05 -19.87
CA ARG A 177 12.24 -10.88 -18.41
C ARG A 177 10.88 -11.08 -17.74
N VAL A 178 9.79 -10.63 -18.37
CA VAL A 178 8.44 -10.90 -17.86
C VAL A 178 8.10 -12.40 -17.92
N ASP A 179 8.54 -13.11 -18.96
CA ASP A 179 8.41 -14.57 -19.05
C ASP A 179 9.16 -15.26 -17.90
N CYS A 180 10.40 -14.86 -17.64
CA CYS A 180 11.19 -15.36 -16.52
C CYS A 180 10.53 -15.06 -15.16
N PHE A 181 9.93 -13.87 -14.99
CA PHE A 181 9.16 -13.52 -13.80
C PHE A 181 7.95 -14.44 -13.60
N GLU A 182 7.20 -14.71 -14.66
CA GLU A 182 6.03 -15.60 -14.63
C GLU A 182 6.43 -17.02 -14.21
N GLU A 183 7.46 -17.60 -14.82
CA GLU A 183 7.94 -18.94 -14.45
C GLU A 183 8.47 -18.99 -13.00
N PHE A 184 9.20 -17.96 -12.57
CA PHE A 184 9.66 -17.85 -11.18
C PHE A 184 8.49 -17.72 -10.19
N CYS A 185 7.42 -17.03 -10.55
CA CYS A 185 6.19 -16.98 -9.74
C CYS A 185 5.52 -18.35 -9.62
N LYS A 186 5.42 -19.10 -10.72
CA LYS A 186 4.83 -20.44 -10.74
C LYS A 186 5.64 -21.43 -9.89
N GLU A 187 6.96 -21.44 -10.07
CA GLU A 187 7.89 -22.30 -9.32
C GLU A 187 7.72 -22.14 -7.79
N HIS A 188 7.48 -20.91 -7.34
CA HIS A 188 7.38 -20.58 -5.91
C HIS A 188 5.95 -20.45 -5.37
N ALA A 189 4.96 -20.94 -6.11
CA ALA A 189 3.53 -20.90 -5.74
C ALA A 189 3.03 -19.47 -5.43
N CYS A 190 3.53 -18.50 -6.19
CA CYS A 190 3.19 -17.08 -6.10
C CYS A 190 2.43 -16.58 -7.34
N TRP A 191 2.05 -17.43 -8.31
CA TRP A 191 1.31 -17.01 -9.51
C TRP A 191 -0.20 -16.89 -9.24
N GLY A 192 -0.75 -15.68 -9.37
CA GLY A 192 -2.18 -15.43 -9.10
C GLY A 192 -2.59 -15.58 -7.62
N ALA A 193 -1.66 -15.97 -6.76
CA ALA A 193 -1.89 -16.32 -5.38
C ALA A 193 -0.74 -15.84 -4.48
N THR A 194 -1.04 -15.71 -3.19
CA THR A 194 -0.04 -15.47 -2.16
C THR A 194 0.55 -16.81 -1.71
N ARG A 195 1.89 -16.91 -1.61
CA ARG A 195 2.52 -18.11 -1.04
C ARG A 195 1.99 -18.38 0.37
N PRO A 196 1.50 -19.59 0.67
CA PRO A 196 1.04 -19.92 2.02
C PRO A 196 2.22 -20.02 3.00
N PHE A 197 1.97 -19.59 4.24
CA PHE A 197 2.84 -19.82 5.38
C PHE A 197 2.03 -20.45 6.50
N ALA A 198 2.66 -21.28 7.34
CA ALA A 198 1.98 -21.96 8.44
C ALA A 198 1.37 -20.98 9.46
N SER A 199 1.99 -19.82 9.64
CA SER A 199 1.51 -18.73 10.49
C SER A 199 2.14 -17.40 10.07
N GLY A 200 1.57 -16.29 10.54
CA GLY A 200 2.20 -14.98 10.37
C GLY A 200 3.56 -14.87 11.05
N GLU A 201 3.81 -15.64 12.12
CA GLU A 201 5.14 -15.71 12.75
C GLU A 201 6.16 -16.39 11.84
N ALA A 202 5.76 -17.47 11.14
CA ALA A 202 6.62 -18.12 10.15
C ALA A 202 6.95 -17.19 8.97
N LEU A 203 5.96 -16.45 8.47
CA LEU A 203 6.14 -15.43 7.44
C LEU A 203 7.13 -14.36 7.90
N LEU A 204 6.91 -13.76 9.06
CA LEU A 204 7.79 -12.71 9.57
C LEU A 204 9.21 -13.21 9.84
N HIS A 205 9.35 -14.43 10.37
CA HIS A 205 10.65 -15.04 10.58
C HIS A 205 11.41 -15.18 9.25
N TYR A 206 10.73 -15.66 8.21
CA TYR A 206 11.31 -15.77 6.87
C TYR A 206 11.75 -14.42 6.32
N LEU A 207 10.90 -13.38 6.42
CA LEU A 207 11.20 -12.06 5.88
C LEU A 207 12.35 -11.34 6.61
N GLU A 208 12.57 -11.61 7.90
CA GLU A 208 13.59 -10.93 8.71
C GLU A 208 14.97 -11.61 8.70
N LYS A 209 15.01 -12.92 8.47
CA LYS A 209 16.25 -13.69 8.49
C LYS A 209 16.79 -13.83 7.07
N GLU A 210 18.07 -13.54 6.87
CA GLU A 210 18.70 -13.64 5.54
C GLU A 210 18.59 -15.07 4.99
N ASP A 211 18.94 -16.09 5.79
CA ASP A 211 19.02 -17.49 5.35
C ASP A 211 17.86 -18.39 5.84
N ALA A 212 16.70 -17.82 6.18
CA ALA A 212 15.57 -18.64 6.63
C ALA A 212 14.92 -19.41 5.48
N HIS A 213 14.60 -20.69 5.72
CA HIS A 213 13.81 -21.49 4.79
C HIS A 213 12.34 -21.09 4.87
N ALA A 214 11.66 -20.98 3.72
CA ALA A 214 10.28 -20.48 3.66
C ALA A 214 9.24 -21.46 4.27
N ASP A 215 9.63 -22.72 4.49
CA ASP A 215 8.82 -23.74 5.18
C ASP A 215 9.19 -23.94 6.66
N TYR A 216 10.14 -23.16 7.17
CA TYR A 216 10.50 -23.22 8.58
C TYR A 216 9.39 -22.63 9.45
N VAL A 217 8.94 -23.39 10.44
CA VAL A 217 7.95 -22.96 11.43
C VAL A 217 8.66 -22.74 12.77
N PRO A 218 8.77 -21.48 13.24
CA PRO A 218 9.31 -21.20 14.57
C PRO A 218 8.49 -21.87 15.67
N PHE A 219 9.16 -22.33 16.73
CA PHE A 219 8.50 -22.93 17.90
C PHE A 219 7.57 -21.92 18.60
N GLU A 220 6.35 -22.36 18.94
CA GLU A 220 5.39 -21.52 19.65
C GLU A 220 5.84 -21.23 21.09
N GLN A 221 5.90 -19.94 21.43
CA GLN A 221 6.19 -19.48 22.78
C GLN A 221 5.01 -18.69 23.32
N GLN A 222 4.86 -18.60 24.64
CA GLN A 222 3.90 -17.66 25.22
C GLN A 222 4.37 -16.23 25.00
N GLN A 223 3.67 -15.53 24.10
CA GLN A 223 3.97 -14.17 23.68
C GLN A 223 2.99 -13.18 24.31
N PRO A 224 3.45 -12.02 24.82
CA PRO A 224 2.54 -10.93 25.14
C PRO A 224 1.78 -10.50 23.88
N LYS A 225 0.47 -10.26 24.00
CA LYS A 225 -0.36 -9.85 22.86
C LYS A 225 -0.49 -8.32 22.82
N VAL A 226 -0.22 -7.74 21.67
CA VAL A 226 -0.33 -6.29 21.44
C VAL A 226 -1.21 -6.02 20.24
N VAL A 227 -2.24 -5.21 20.44
CA VAL A 227 -3.07 -4.71 19.34
C VAL A 227 -2.58 -3.32 18.96
N LEU A 228 -2.08 -3.16 17.75
CA LEU A 228 -1.67 -1.87 17.19
C LEU A 228 -2.78 -1.32 16.30
N MET A 229 -3.41 -0.21 16.72
CA MET A 229 -4.45 0.42 15.91
C MET A 229 -3.84 1.30 14.82
N SER A 230 -4.40 1.27 13.62
CA SER A 230 -4.08 2.16 12.51
C SER A 230 -5.35 2.68 11.86
N GLY A 231 -5.39 3.96 11.51
CA GLY A 231 -6.53 4.58 10.85
C GLY A 231 -6.58 6.08 11.08
N LEU A 232 -7.25 6.78 10.17
CA LEU A 232 -7.38 8.23 10.22
C LEU A 232 -8.19 8.71 11.45
N PRO A 233 -8.01 9.96 11.91
CA PRO A 233 -8.91 10.57 12.89
C PRO A 233 -10.35 10.54 12.38
N GLY A 234 -11.30 10.14 13.23
CA GLY A 234 -12.69 9.96 12.83
C GLY A 234 -13.02 8.59 12.19
N ALA A 235 -12.08 7.66 12.08
CA ALA A 235 -12.35 6.31 11.57
C ALA A 235 -13.04 5.36 12.58
N GLY A 236 -13.31 5.82 13.81
CA GLY A 236 -14.00 5.01 14.83
C GLY A 236 -13.10 4.09 15.68
N LYS A 237 -11.79 4.32 15.72
CA LYS A 237 -10.84 3.51 16.52
C LYS A 237 -11.26 3.35 17.98
N ASP A 238 -11.62 4.43 18.66
CA ASP A 238 -12.01 4.37 20.08
C ASP A 238 -13.25 3.52 20.31
N THR A 239 -14.24 3.63 19.41
CA THR A 239 -15.46 2.82 19.43
C THR A 239 -15.14 1.34 19.22
N PHE A 240 -14.25 1.03 18.27
CA PHE A 240 -13.81 -0.33 18.01
C PHE A 240 -13.10 -0.94 19.23
N ILE A 241 -12.19 -0.19 19.86
CA ILE A 241 -11.48 -0.65 21.06
C ILE A 241 -12.45 -0.95 22.19
N LYS A 242 -13.40 -0.04 22.48
CA LYS A 242 -14.41 -0.25 23.53
C LYS A 242 -15.27 -1.50 23.29
N LYS A 243 -15.56 -1.82 22.03
CA LYS A 243 -16.38 -2.97 21.65
C LYS A 243 -15.61 -4.29 21.72
N HIS A 244 -14.37 -4.32 21.24
CA HIS A 244 -13.61 -5.56 21.03
C HIS A 244 -12.58 -5.85 22.13
N TYR A 245 -12.12 -4.83 22.85
CA TYR A 245 -11.10 -4.93 23.90
C TYR A 245 -11.50 -4.14 25.16
N PRO A 246 -12.71 -4.34 25.72
CA PRO A 246 -13.21 -3.53 26.84
C PRO A 246 -12.32 -3.63 28.10
N ASP A 247 -11.70 -4.79 28.33
CA ASP A 247 -10.92 -5.07 29.54
C ASP A 247 -9.41 -4.87 29.36
N TRP A 248 -8.96 -4.46 28.17
CA TRP A 248 -7.53 -4.31 27.89
C TRP A 248 -7.07 -2.87 28.20
N PRO A 249 -5.93 -2.69 28.87
CA PRO A 249 -5.32 -1.38 29.00
C PRO A 249 -5.06 -0.74 27.63
N VAL A 250 -5.34 0.56 27.51
CA VAL A 250 -5.14 1.31 26.27
C VAL A 250 -4.04 2.35 26.47
N VAL A 251 -2.96 2.22 25.70
CA VAL A 251 -1.92 3.24 25.57
C VAL A 251 -2.36 4.22 24.48
N SER A 252 -2.83 5.40 24.88
CA SER A 252 -3.27 6.47 23.97
C SER A 252 -2.40 7.72 24.14
N LEU A 253 -1.82 8.21 23.04
CA LEU A 253 -1.06 9.46 23.03
C LEU A 253 -1.92 10.67 23.43
N ASP A 254 -3.18 10.69 23.00
CA ASP A 254 -4.09 11.80 23.29
C ASP A 254 -4.49 11.79 24.77
N GLY A 255 -4.69 10.60 25.36
CA GLY A 255 -4.91 10.46 26.81
C GLY A 255 -3.72 10.96 27.62
N ILE A 256 -2.49 10.62 27.22
CA ILE A 256 -1.26 11.05 27.91
C ILE A 256 -1.03 12.57 27.76
N ARG A 257 -1.35 13.15 26.59
CA ARG A 257 -1.29 14.60 26.39
C ARG A 257 -2.27 15.34 27.31
N GLY A 258 -3.50 14.83 27.41
CA GLY A 258 -4.54 15.39 28.27
C GLY A 258 -4.16 15.35 29.74
N GLN A 259 -3.66 14.22 30.25
CA GLN A 259 -3.21 14.07 31.64
C GLN A 259 -2.06 15.03 32.00
N ARG A 260 -1.25 15.42 31.02
CA ARG A 260 -0.07 16.28 31.22
C ARG A 260 -0.28 17.73 30.79
N ASN A 261 -1.51 18.12 30.43
CA ASN A 261 -1.86 19.46 29.93
C ASN A 261 -0.94 19.94 28.79
N ILE A 262 -0.52 19.03 27.89
CA ILE A 262 0.36 19.38 26.78
C ILE A 262 -0.46 20.04 25.66
N VAL A 263 -0.17 21.31 25.38
CA VAL A 263 -0.89 22.11 24.38
C VAL A 263 -0.55 21.67 22.95
N HIS A 264 -1.52 21.75 22.03
CA HIS A 264 -1.29 21.53 20.61
C HIS A 264 -0.20 22.47 20.06
N GLY A 265 0.85 21.89 19.46
CA GLY A 265 1.99 22.64 18.89
C GLY A 265 3.26 22.60 19.73
N ASP A 266 3.21 22.16 20.99
CA ASP A 266 4.42 21.98 21.82
C ASP A 266 5.21 20.75 21.35
N LYS A 267 6.32 20.98 20.64
CA LYS A 267 7.19 19.91 20.13
C LYS A 267 7.85 19.11 21.26
N THR A 268 8.26 19.77 22.34
CA THR A 268 8.94 19.13 23.47
C THR A 268 7.97 18.29 24.28
N GLY A 269 6.80 18.83 24.62
CA GLY A 269 5.74 18.09 25.28
C GLY A 269 5.26 16.90 24.45
N ASN A 270 5.12 17.06 23.14
CA ASN A 270 4.78 15.93 22.25
C ASN A 270 5.83 14.82 22.29
N GLY A 271 7.12 15.16 22.31
CA GLY A 271 8.20 14.19 22.48
C GLY A 271 8.11 13.45 23.81
N GLN A 272 7.85 14.17 24.90
CA GLN A 272 7.70 13.58 26.24
C GLN A 272 6.47 12.65 26.33
N ALA A 273 5.35 13.01 25.69
CA ALA A 273 4.15 12.16 25.63
C ALA A 273 4.42 10.85 24.89
N ILE A 274 5.15 10.90 23.76
CA ILE A 274 5.54 9.70 23.01
C ILE A 274 6.46 8.80 23.86
N GLN A 275 7.42 9.37 24.57
CA GLN A 275 8.32 8.59 25.44
C GLN A 275 7.56 7.96 26.61
N ALA A 276 6.65 8.68 27.24
CA ALA A 276 5.81 8.15 28.30
C ALA A 276 4.91 7.01 27.80
N ALA A 277 4.32 7.14 26.60
CA ALA A 277 3.53 6.08 25.97
C ALA A 277 4.38 4.82 25.73
N LYS A 278 5.58 4.99 25.17
CA LYS A 278 6.51 3.88 24.94
C LYS A 278 6.91 3.21 26.25
N GLU A 279 7.16 3.97 27.31
CA GLU A 279 7.53 3.38 28.60
C GLU A 279 6.37 2.63 29.25
N LEU A 280 5.14 3.15 29.17
CA LEU A 280 3.95 2.43 29.63
C LEU A 280 3.76 1.11 28.87
N ALA A 281 3.94 1.13 27.55
CA ALA A 281 3.93 -0.10 26.75
C ALA A 281 5.02 -1.09 27.20
N ARG A 282 6.25 -0.63 27.46
CA ARG A 282 7.32 -1.50 28.01
C ARG A 282 6.95 -2.11 29.35
N GLN A 283 6.24 -1.39 30.22
CA GLN A 283 5.78 -1.94 31.50
C GLN A 283 4.79 -3.10 31.28
N TYR A 284 3.83 -2.96 30.37
CA TYR A 284 2.91 -4.06 30.03
C TYR A 284 3.64 -5.24 29.39
N LEU A 285 4.56 -4.98 28.45
CA LEU A 285 5.37 -6.02 27.81
C LEU A 285 6.21 -6.82 28.81
N ARG A 286 6.90 -6.15 29.75
CA ARG A 286 7.68 -6.80 30.82
C ARG A 286 6.81 -7.68 31.72
N LYS A 287 5.57 -7.25 32.00
CA LYS A 287 4.58 -8.01 32.77
C LYS A 287 3.85 -9.10 31.96
N LYS A 288 4.14 -9.20 30.66
CA LYS A 288 3.39 -10.02 29.68
C LYS A 288 1.88 -9.74 29.66
N GLN A 289 1.48 -8.52 30.02
CA GLN A 289 0.09 -8.10 30.06
C GLN A 289 -0.35 -7.66 28.65
N PRO A 290 -1.51 -8.15 28.15
CA PRO A 290 -2.03 -7.69 26.87
C PRO A 290 -2.46 -6.22 26.94
N PHE A 291 -2.29 -5.47 25.85
CA PHE A 291 -2.71 -4.08 25.76
C PHE A 291 -2.97 -3.62 24.32
N VAL A 292 -3.67 -2.50 24.18
CA VAL A 292 -3.93 -1.84 22.89
C VAL A 292 -3.09 -0.57 22.78
N TRP A 293 -2.35 -0.40 21.70
CA TRP A 293 -1.73 0.86 21.32
C TRP A 293 -2.64 1.63 20.37
N ASN A 294 -3.24 2.72 20.86
CA ASN A 294 -4.16 3.55 20.08
C ASN A 294 -3.50 4.86 19.65
N ALA A 295 -3.21 4.96 18.35
CA ALA A 295 -2.80 6.18 17.67
C ALA A 295 -3.25 6.11 16.20
N THR A 296 -2.96 7.14 15.41
CA THR A 296 -3.29 7.13 13.97
C THR A 296 -2.47 6.11 13.20
N ASN A 297 -1.16 6.04 13.43
CA ASN A 297 -0.24 5.05 12.85
C ASN A 297 -0.44 4.84 11.33
N ILE A 298 -0.60 5.94 10.60
CA ILE A 298 -1.02 5.95 9.19
C ILE A 298 0.13 5.75 8.20
N THR A 299 1.39 5.78 8.65
CA THR A 299 2.55 5.53 7.78
C THR A 299 3.26 4.25 8.21
N ARG A 300 3.88 3.55 7.25
CA ARG A 300 4.69 2.36 7.49
C ARG A 300 5.80 2.64 8.49
N GLN A 301 6.46 3.81 8.40
CA GLN A 301 7.54 4.19 9.31
C GLN A 301 7.07 4.28 10.76
N MET A 302 5.89 4.88 11.02
CA MET A 302 5.34 4.97 12.38
C MET A 302 5.04 3.59 12.95
N ARG A 303 4.44 2.71 12.12
CA ARG A 303 4.11 1.34 12.51
C ARG A 303 5.36 0.52 12.78
N ALA A 304 6.33 0.54 11.86
CA ALA A 304 7.59 -0.22 11.99
C ALA A 304 8.34 0.07 13.28
N GLN A 305 8.39 1.33 13.73
CA GLN A 305 9.02 1.69 15.01
C GLN A 305 8.34 1.06 16.23
N LEU A 306 7.01 0.98 16.20
CA LEU A 306 6.22 0.39 17.30
C LEU A 306 6.27 -1.14 17.25
N ILE A 307 6.14 -1.71 16.06
CA ILE A 307 6.23 -3.15 15.83
C ILE A 307 7.60 -3.65 16.26
N SER A 308 8.69 -2.99 15.86
CA SER A 308 10.05 -3.32 16.33
C SER A 308 10.14 -3.31 17.85
N LEU A 309 9.63 -2.26 18.51
CA LEU A 309 9.61 -2.18 19.98
C LEU A 309 8.86 -3.37 20.59
N PHE A 310 7.72 -3.77 20.06
CA PHE A 310 6.93 -4.88 20.60
C PHE A 310 7.65 -6.23 20.36
N ARG A 311 8.29 -6.38 19.19
CA ARG A 311 9.02 -7.59 18.82
C ARG A 311 10.32 -7.78 19.58
N ASP A 312 10.96 -6.72 20.07
CA ASP A 312 12.09 -6.82 21.02
C ASP A 312 11.68 -7.58 22.31
N TYR A 313 10.42 -7.49 22.70
CA TYR A 313 9.82 -8.22 23.83
C TYR A 313 9.14 -9.53 23.43
N LYS A 314 9.36 -10.00 22.19
CA LYS A 314 8.73 -11.21 21.63
C LYS A 314 7.20 -11.15 21.66
N ALA A 315 6.62 -9.96 21.51
CA ALA A 315 5.19 -9.81 21.47
C ALA A 315 4.59 -10.31 20.14
N HIS A 316 3.40 -10.87 20.24
CA HIS A 316 2.51 -11.11 19.11
C HIS A 316 1.81 -9.79 18.77
N VAL A 317 2.00 -9.28 17.56
CA VAL A 317 1.40 -8.01 17.13
C VAL A 317 0.24 -8.27 16.17
N THR A 318 -0.95 -7.85 16.57
CA THR A 318 -2.13 -7.74 15.70
C THR A 318 -2.31 -6.28 15.28
N LEU A 319 -2.09 -5.98 14.01
CA LEU A 319 -2.25 -4.65 13.43
C LEU A 319 -3.66 -4.50 12.85
N VAL A 320 -4.48 -3.67 13.49
CA VAL A 320 -5.87 -3.44 13.07
C VAL A 320 -5.97 -2.12 12.32
N TYR A 321 -6.25 -2.19 11.03
CA TYR A 321 -6.52 -1.03 10.18
C TYR A 321 -8.03 -0.74 10.12
N LEU A 322 -8.42 0.47 10.48
CA LEU A 322 -9.80 0.94 10.38
C LEU A 322 -9.95 2.01 9.30
N GLU A 323 -10.91 1.78 8.42
CA GLU A 323 -11.28 2.74 7.38
C GLU A 323 -12.79 2.81 7.18
N VAL A 324 -13.26 4.03 6.98
CA VAL A 324 -14.62 4.35 6.55
C VAL A 324 -14.52 5.19 5.28
N PRO A 325 -15.54 5.21 4.40
CA PRO A 325 -15.53 6.07 3.21
C PRO A 325 -15.18 7.53 3.55
N TYR A 326 -14.45 8.22 2.66
CA TYR A 326 -13.95 9.58 2.93
C TYR A 326 -15.06 10.58 3.32
N ALA A 327 -16.23 10.51 2.67
CA ALA A 327 -17.40 11.32 3.04
C ALA A 327 -17.90 11.04 4.48
N GLN A 328 -17.87 9.77 4.89
CA GLN A 328 -18.22 9.40 6.26
C GLN A 328 -17.13 9.81 7.25
N LEU A 329 -15.84 9.70 6.88
CA LEU A 329 -14.71 10.13 7.71
C LEU A 329 -14.78 11.62 8.02
N THR A 330 -15.02 12.43 6.99
CA THR A 330 -15.11 13.89 7.10
C THR A 330 -16.31 14.32 7.96
N ALA A 331 -17.48 13.70 7.76
CA ALA A 331 -18.66 13.92 8.58
C ALA A 331 -18.42 13.54 10.05
N GLN A 332 -17.84 12.35 10.30
CA GLN A 332 -17.49 11.91 11.65
C GLN A 332 -16.49 12.86 12.31
N ASN A 333 -15.43 13.27 11.60
CA ASN A 333 -14.43 14.16 12.16
C ASN A 333 -15.00 15.54 12.54
N ARG A 334 -15.96 16.07 11.75
CA ARG A 334 -16.64 17.34 12.05
C ARG A 334 -17.46 17.29 13.35
N ASN A 335 -18.04 16.13 13.67
CA ASN A 335 -18.91 15.96 14.84
C ASN A 335 -18.16 15.56 16.12
N ARG A 336 -16.82 15.56 16.11
CA ARG A 336 -16.00 15.23 17.29
C ARG A 336 -15.80 16.46 18.17
N GLU A 337 -15.78 16.24 19.48
CA GLU A 337 -15.45 17.27 20.48
C GLU A 337 -14.08 17.93 20.19
N ALA A 338 -13.07 17.12 19.82
CA ALA A 338 -11.77 17.57 19.34
C ALA A 338 -11.61 17.28 17.83
N ALA A 339 -12.30 18.06 16.99
CA ALA A 339 -12.24 17.94 15.55
C ALA A 339 -10.85 18.33 15.00
N VAL A 340 -10.31 17.51 14.08
CA VAL A 340 -9.08 17.86 13.36
C VAL A 340 -9.40 18.84 12.23
N PRO A 341 -8.68 19.96 12.05
CA PRO A 341 -8.93 20.88 10.95
C PRO A 341 -8.87 20.19 9.58
N ALA A 342 -9.74 20.58 8.64
CA ALA A 342 -9.87 19.92 7.33
C ALA A 342 -8.52 19.83 6.59
N ALA A 343 -7.75 20.93 6.54
CA ALA A 343 -6.43 20.94 5.91
C ALA A 343 -5.42 19.98 6.59
N ALA A 344 -5.55 19.74 7.90
CA ALA A 344 -4.71 18.75 8.59
C ALA A 344 -5.18 17.32 8.29
N LEU A 345 -6.50 17.09 8.20
CA LEU A 345 -7.05 15.79 7.80
C LEU A 345 -6.63 15.42 6.38
N ASP A 346 -6.68 16.35 5.44
CA ASP A 346 -6.23 16.11 4.06
C ASP A 346 -4.73 15.80 3.99
N LYS A 347 -3.90 16.47 4.81
CA LYS A 347 -2.48 16.12 4.93
C LYS A 347 -2.27 14.70 5.48
N LEU A 348 -3.15 14.22 6.36
CA LEU A 348 -3.09 12.84 6.87
C LEU A 348 -3.53 11.84 5.81
N VAL A 349 -4.60 12.13 5.06
CA VAL A 349 -5.06 11.32 3.92
C VAL A 349 -3.97 11.19 2.87
N ASN A 350 -3.27 12.29 2.54
CA ASN A 350 -2.16 12.28 1.59
C ASN A 350 -0.94 11.46 2.05
N LYS A 351 -0.84 11.14 3.34
CA LYS A 351 0.26 10.35 3.92
C LYS A 351 -0.16 8.93 4.27
N LEU A 352 -1.42 8.57 4.04
CA LEU A 352 -1.95 7.27 4.41
C LEU A 352 -1.27 6.18 3.58
N GLU A 353 -0.58 5.27 4.26
CA GLU A 353 -0.07 4.02 3.73
C GLU A 353 -0.85 2.90 4.43
N VAL A 354 -1.73 2.21 3.70
CA VAL A 354 -2.48 1.06 4.24
C VAL A 354 -1.49 -0.02 4.69
N PRO A 355 -1.70 -0.66 5.85
CA PRO A 355 -0.84 -1.76 6.29
C PRO A 355 -0.74 -2.90 5.28
N ALA A 356 0.48 -3.31 4.93
CA ALA A 356 0.70 -4.53 4.16
C ALA A 356 0.60 -5.76 5.07
N ARG A 357 0.18 -6.91 4.52
CA ARG A 357 -0.05 -8.16 5.29
C ARG A 357 1.21 -8.69 6.01
N TRP A 358 2.39 -8.37 5.49
CA TRP A 358 3.67 -8.76 6.10
C TRP A 358 4.20 -7.78 7.16
N GLU A 359 3.48 -6.70 7.49
CA GLU A 359 3.98 -5.75 8.50
C GLU A 359 3.96 -6.31 9.93
N ALA A 360 3.04 -7.23 10.23
CA ALA A 360 2.84 -7.81 11.56
C ALA A 360 2.41 -9.28 11.45
N GLN A 361 2.40 -10.01 12.57
CA GLN A 361 1.98 -11.42 12.58
C GLN A 361 0.52 -11.57 12.14
N GLU A 362 -0.30 -10.59 12.45
CA GLU A 362 -1.69 -10.53 12.00
C GLU A 362 -2.02 -9.10 11.57
N VAL A 363 -2.65 -8.96 10.41
CA VAL A 363 -3.14 -7.67 9.90
C VAL A 363 -4.63 -7.81 9.60
N ILE A 364 -5.44 -7.03 10.29
CA ILE A 364 -6.90 -7.05 10.18
C ILE A 364 -7.38 -5.75 9.53
N TYR A 365 -8.09 -5.87 8.41
CA TYR A 365 -8.73 -4.73 7.75
C TYR A 365 -10.20 -4.66 8.17
N VAL A 366 -10.58 -3.58 8.86
CA VAL A 366 -11.95 -3.28 9.25
C VAL A 366 -12.41 -2.11 8.41
N THR A 367 -13.05 -2.43 7.29
CA THR A 367 -13.49 -1.45 6.31
C THR A 367 -15.01 -1.42 6.30
N GLY A 368 -15.61 -0.23 6.35
CA GLY A 368 -17.07 -0.04 6.52
C GLY A 368 -17.95 -0.50 5.34
N GLN A 369 -17.45 -1.36 4.46
CA GLN A 369 -18.22 -2.00 3.39
C GLN A 369 -18.59 -3.43 3.81
N PRO A 370 -19.78 -3.95 3.46
CA PRO A 370 -20.10 -5.34 3.73
C PRO A 370 -19.02 -6.22 3.10
N ALA A 371 -18.34 -7.01 3.92
CA ALA A 371 -17.32 -7.94 3.48
C ALA A 371 -17.91 -8.87 2.41
N LYS A 372 -17.57 -8.62 1.14
CA LYS A 372 -17.41 -9.73 0.21
C LYS A 372 -16.03 -10.28 0.49
N THR A 373 -16.03 -11.38 1.23
CA THR A 373 -14.86 -12.22 1.47
C THR A 373 -14.19 -12.48 0.13
N LEU A 374 -12.98 -11.97 -0.05
CA LEU A 374 -12.08 -12.47 -1.08
C LEU A 374 -11.55 -13.80 -0.52
N SER A 375 -12.12 -14.90 -1.02
CA SER A 375 -11.62 -16.26 -0.83
C SER A 375 -10.35 -16.46 -1.62
#